data_AF-A0A945KCG6-F1
#
_entry.id   AF-A0A945KCG6-F1
#
_cell.length_a   1.000
_cell.length_b   1.000
_cell.length_c   1.000
_cell.angle_alpha   90.00
_cell.angle_beta   90.00
_cell.angle_gamma   90.00
#
_symmetry.space_group_name_H-M   'P 1'
#
loop_
_entity.id
_entity.type
_entity.pdbx_description
1 polymer ?
#
loop_
_entity_poly.entity_id
_entity_poly.type
_entity_poly.pdbx_seq_one_letter_code
_entity_poly.pdbx_strand_id
1 'polypeptide(L)'
;MAEYIPFLMFVCVCLVLMAGYPVAFSLAGTALLFALAGTLSGHFDMAFLQAVPNRLFGTMDNTTLIAVPLFVLMGVMLEKSRLSEDLLESMADLLGGFRSGLGISVVVVGALLAASTGIVGATV
;
A
#
# COMPACT_ATOMS: atom_id res chain seq x y z
N MET A 1 0.65 -21.74 28.60
CA MET A 1 0.89 -22.21 27.21
C MET A 1 0.26 -21.27 26.17
N ALA A 2 -0.91 -20.70 26.46
CA ALA A 2 -1.59 -19.71 25.62
C ALA A 2 -0.77 -18.47 25.22
N GLU A 3 0.11 -18.00 26.11
CA GLU A 3 0.91 -16.78 25.91
C GLU A 3 1.93 -16.87 24.77
N TYR A 4 2.32 -18.08 24.35
CA TYR A 4 3.26 -18.27 23.25
C TYR A 4 2.59 -18.30 21.86
N ILE A 5 1.26 -18.43 21.80
CA ILE A 5 0.50 -18.52 20.54
C ILE A 5 0.73 -17.29 19.64
N PRO A 6 0.74 -16.03 20.15
CA PRO A 6 1.01 -14.85 19.32
C PRO A 6 2.44 -14.82 18.75
N PHE A 7 3.43 -15.24 19.53
CA PHE A 7 4.82 -15.33 19.06
C PHE A 7 4.97 -16.39 17.96
N LEU A 8 4.31 -17.53 18.11
CA LEU A 8 4.31 -18.60 17.12
C LEU A 8 3.60 -18.15 15.83
N MET A 9 2.48 -17.42 15.96
CA MET A 9 1.78 -16.81 14.83
C MET A 9 2.66 -15.81 14.07
N PHE A 10 3.39 -14.95 14.79
CA PHE A 10 4.31 -13.98 14.20
C PHE A 10 5.42 -14.67 13.38
N VAL A 11 6.09 -15.66 13.97
CA VAL A 11 7.14 -16.42 13.25
C VAL A 11 6.57 -17.14 12.04
N CYS A 12 5.38 -17.73 12.16
CA CYS A 12 4.71 -18.41 11.05
C CYS A 12 4.40 -17.44 9.90
N VAL A 13 3.86 -16.26 10.19
CA VAL A 13 3.61 -15.20 9.19
C VAL A 13 4.91 -14.82 8.48
N CYS A 14 6.00 -14.59 9.22
CA CYS A 14 7.30 -14.26 8.61
C CYS A 14 7.77 -15.34 7.64
N LEU A 15 7.68 -16.62 8.02
CA LEU A 15 8.08 -17.74 7.16
C LEU A 15 7.21 -17.83 5.89
N VAL A 16 5.89 -17.63 6.02
CA VAL A 16 4.97 -17.66 4.87
C VAL A 16 5.21 -16.46 3.93
N LEU A 17 5.54 -15.28 4.48
CA LEU A 17 5.93 -14.12 3.67
C LEU A 17 7.25 -14.36 2.93
N MET A 18 8.24 -15.00 3.58
CA MET A 18 9.51 -15.37 2.95
C MET A 18 9.35 -16.41 1.85
N ALA A 19 8.27 -17.20 1.86
CA ALA A 19 7.94 -18.13 0.79
C ALA A 19 7.47 -17.43 -0.51
N GLY A 20 7.29 -16.10 -0.50
CA GLY A 20 6.99 -15.30 -1.69
C GLY A 20 5.53 -15.32 -2.15
N TYR A 21 4.61 -15.81 -1.32
CA TYR A 21 3.17 -15.75 -1.61
C TYR A 21 2.63 -14.31 -1.43
N PRO A 22 1.56 -13.91 -2.15
CA PRO A 22 0.98 -12.58 -2.01
C PRO A 22 0.61 -12.26 -0.55
N VAL A 23 0.94 -11.06 -0.09
CA VAL A 23 0.83 -10.61 1.31
C VAL A 23 -0.59 -10.75 1.87
N ALA A 24 -1.61 -10.43 1.06
CA ALA A 24 -3.01 -10.52 1.50
C ALA A 24 -3.40 -11.95 1.91
N PHE A 25 -3.01 -12.96 1.12
CA PHE A 25 -3.34 -14.36 1.40
C PHE A 25 -2.52 -14.93 2.54
N SER A 26 -1.25 -14.55 2.64
CA SER A 26 -0.39 -15.02 3.73
C SER A 26 -0.86 -14.49 5.09
N LEU A 27 -1.20 -13.20 5.20
CA LEU A 27 -1.74 -12.61 6.44
C LEU A 27 -3.12 -13.18 6.79
N ALA A 28 -4.06 -13.22 5.84
CA ALA A 28 -5.41 -13.72 6.10
C ALA A 28 -5.41 -15.23 6.41
N GLY A 29 -4.64 -16.02 5.65
CA GLY A 29 -4.56 -17.47 5.80
C GLY A 29 -3.93 -17.88 7.13
N THR A 30 -2.81 -17.28 7.52
CA THR A 30 -2.17 -17.55 8.82
C THR A 30 -3.07 -17.13 9.98
N ALA A 31 -3.72 -15.97 9.90
CA ALA A 31 -4.68 -15.53 10.91
C ALA A 31 -5.86 -16.50 11.07
N LEU A 32 -6.43 -17.00 9.97
CA LEU A 32 -7.53 -17.98 9.99
C LEU A 32 -7.08 -19.35 10.52
N LEU A 33 -5.89 -19.82 10.15
CA LEU A 33 -5.33 -21.08 10.64
C LEU A 33 -5.11 -21.03 12.16
N PHE A 34 -4.57 -19.94 12.69
CA PHE A 34 -4.38 -19.76 14.12
C PHE A 34 -5.71 -19.55 14.85
N ALA A 35 -6.70 -18.89 14.25
CA ALA A 35 -8.05 -18.82 14.80
C ALA A 35 -8.67 -20.22 14.94
N LEU A 36 -8.59 -21.06 13.90
CA LEU A 36 -9.07 -22.45 13.94
C LEU A 36 -8.31 -23.31 14.96
N ALA A 37 -6.98 -23.20 15.04
CA ALA A 37 -6.19 -23.90 16.04
C ALA A 37 -6.52 -23.45 17.47
N GLY A 38 -6.81 -22.14 17.64
CA GLY A 38 -7.23 -21.54 18.89
C GLY A 38 -8.62 -21.98 19.35
N THR A 39 -9.58 -22.11 18.43
CA THR A 39 -10.93 -22.62 18.75
C THR A 39 -10.89 -24.09 19.17
N LEU A 40 -10.13 -24.92 18.46
CA LEU A 40 -9.94 -26.34 18.81
C LEU A 40 -9.24 -26.52 20.16
N SER A 41 -8.30 -25.63 20.49
CA SER A 41 -7.61 -25.63 21.78
C SER A 41 -8.43 -24.99 22.91
N GLY A 42 -9.62 -24.43 22.63
CA GLY A 42 -10.45 -23.73 23.62
C GLY A 42 -9.93 -22.37 24.09
N HIS A 43 -8.93 -21.82 23.40
CA HIS A 43 -8.25 -20.56 23.76
C HIS A 43 -8.75 -19.34 22.93
N PHE A 44 -9.58 -19.58 21.92
CA PHE A 44 -10.12 -18.54 21.04
C PHE A 44 -11.62 -18.79 20.80
N ASP A 45 -12.44 -17.73 20.88
CA ASP A 45 -13.87 -17.81 20.60
C ASP A 45 -14.14 -17.51 19.12
N MET A 46 -14.87 -18.40 18.46
CA MET A 46 -15.27 -18.25 17.06
C MET A 46 -16.18 -17.02 16.85
N ALA A 47 -16.83 -16.51 17.90
CA ALA A 47 -17.63 -15.29 17.84
C ALA A 47 -16.80 -14.07 17.37
N PHE A 48 -15.49 -14.02 17.65
CA PHE A 48 -14.64 -12.92 17.19
C PHE A 48 -14.45 -12.89 15.67
N LEU A 49 -14.61 -14.02 14.97
CA LEU A 49 -14.57 -14.03 13.50
C LEU A 49 -15.76 -13.29 12.89
N GLN A 50 -16.91 -13.24 13.58
CA GLN A 50 -18.10 -12.52 13.10
C GLN A 50 -17.88 -10.99 13.11
N ALA A 51 -16.90 -10.49 13.85
CA ALA A 51 -16.52 -9.08 13.83
C ALA A 51 -15.60 -8.72 12.65
N VAL A 52 -15.02 -9.72 11.95
CA VAL A 52 -14.09 -9.49 10.83
C VAL A 52 -14.80 -8.83 9.64
N PRO A 53 -15.97 -9.29 9.17
CA PRO A 53 -16.67 -8.61 8.07
C PRO A 53 -17.00 -7.16 8.40
N ASN A 54 -17.47 -6.88 9.62
CA ASN A 54 -17.81 -5.52 10.04
C ASN A 54 -16.58 -4.59 10.01
N ARG A 55 -15.43 -5.07 10.49
CA ARG A 55 -14.16 -4.35 10.37
C ARG A 55 -13.72 -4.15 8.92
N LEU A 56 -13.88 -5.16 8.07
CA LEU A 56 -13.52 -5.07 6.65
C LEU A 56 -14.36 -4.01 5.93
N PHE A 57 -15.67 -4.00 6.15
CA PHE A 57 -16.57 -2.97 5.60
C PHE A 57 -16.27 -1.59 6.15
N GLY A 58 -15.95 -1.47 7.45
CA GLY A 58 -15.50 -0.21 8.04
C GLY A 58 -14.22 0.33 7.40
N THR A 59 -13.28 -0.55 7.03
CA THR A 59 -12.09 -0.15 6.28
C THR A 59 -12.43 0.24 4.84
N MET A 60 -13.31 -0.49 4.14
CA MET A 60 -13.72 -0.15 2.77
C MET A 60 -14.43 1.20 2.66
N ASP A 61 -15.18 1.60 3.69
CA ASP A 61 -15.86 2.92 3.75
C ASP A 61 -14.90 4.06 4.12
N ASN A 62 -13.61 3.77 4.34
CA ASN A 62 -12.62 4.79 4.66
C ASN A 62 -12.42 5.73 3.47
N THR A 63 -12.78 7.00 3.67
CA THR A 63 -12.66 8.06 2.68
C THR A 63 -11.24 8.29 2.19
N THR A 64 -10.22 7.89 2.97
CA THR A 64 -8.81 7.93 2.57
C THR A 64 -8.52 6.90 1.47
N LEU A 65 -9.14 5.72 1.51
CA LEU A 65 -8.92 4.68 0.49
C LEU A 65 -9.58 5.04 -0.84
N ILE A 66 -10.61 5.89 -0.84
CA ILE A 66 -11.19 6.49 -2.05
C ILE A 66 -10.14 7.35 -2.79
N ALA A 67 -9.15 7.90 -2.08
CA ALA A 67 -8.08 8.68 -2.72
C ALA A 67 -7.21 7.82 -3.64
N VAL A 68 -7.00 6.53 -3.33
CA VAL A 68 -6.14 5.62 -4.13
C VAL A 68 -6.58 5.54 -5.60
N PRO A 69 -7.84 5.17 -5.94
CA PRO A 69 -8.27 5.12 -7.33
C PRO A 69 -8.30 6.51 -7.99
N LEU A 70 -8.57 7.58 -7.25
CA LEU A 70 -8.54 8.95 -7.77
C LEU A 70 -7.11 9.40 -8.11
N PHE A 71 -6.11 9.01 -7.32
CA PHE A 71 -4.70 9.26 -7.62
C PHE A 71 -4.24 8.47 -8.84
N VAL A 72 -4.68 7.21 -8.98
CA VAL A 72 -4.41 6.41 -10.19
C VAL A 72 -5.04 7.08 -11.42
N LEU A 73 -6.29 7.53 -11.33
CA LEU A 73 -6.97 8.24 -12.41
C LEU A 73 -6.18 9.50 -12.82
N MET A 74 -5.79 10.32 -11.84
CA MET A 74 -5.06 11.54 -12.10
C MET A 74 -3.68 11.25 -12.72
N GLY A 75 -2.97 10.20 -12.27
CA GLY A 75 -1.72 9.76 -12.88
C GLY A 75 -1.88 9.37 -14.35
N VAL A 76 -2.92 8.60 -14.68
CA VAL A 76 -3.24 8.23 -16.07
C VAL A 76 -3.62 9.46 -16.90
N MET A 77 -4.36 10.42 -16.32
CA MET A 77 -4.74 11.65 -17.01
C MET A 77 -3.52 12.55 -17.31
N LEU A 78 -2.58 12.68 -16.37
CA LEU A 78 -1.31 13.40 -16.56
C LEU A 78 -0.45 12.77 -17.65
N GLU A 79 -0.33 11.45 -17.65
CA GLU A 79 0.41 10.70 -18.69
C GLU A 79 -0.25 10.89 -20.06
N LYS A 80 -1.57 10.70 -20.16
CA LYS A 80 -2.28 10.79 -21.44
C LYS A 80 -2.36 12.21 -22.02
N SER A 81 -2.34 13.22 -21.17
CA SER A 81 -2.35 14.62 -21.61
C SER A 81 -0.96 15.13 -22.01
N ARG A 82 0.10 14.32 -21.85
CA ARG A 82 1.52 14.72 -22.03
C ARG A 82 1.96 15.91 -21.18
N LEU A 83 1.16 16.30 -20.19
CA LEU A 83 1.43 17.44 -19.33
C LEU A 83 2.73 17.24 -18.54
N SER A 84 3.09 16.00 -18.22
CA SER A 84 4.37 15.67 -17.58
C SER A 84 5.59 15.93 -18.47
N GLU A 85 5.46 15.74 -19.79
CA GLU A 85 6.53 15.97 -20.76
C GLU A 85 6.70 17.47 -21.00
N ASP A 86 5.59 18.17 -21.27
CA ASP A 86 5.56 19.62 -21.49
C ASP A 86 6.11 20.41 -20.29
N LEU A 87 5.79 19.98 -19.07
CA LEU A 87 6.32 20.58 -17.84
C LEU A 87 7.83 20.37 -17.69
N LEU A 88 8.34 19.20 -18.11
CA LEU A 88 9.75 18.88 -17.99
C LEU A 88 10.58 19.65 -19.02
N GLU A 89 10.10 19.75 -20.27
CA GLU A 89 10.72 20.59 -21.31
C GLU A 89 10.70 22.08 -20.90
N SER A 90 9.55 22.59 -20.47
CA SER A 90 9.42 23.99 -20.03
C SER A 90 10.37 24.32 -18.86
N MET A 91 10.52 23.40 -17.91
CA MET A 91 11.46 23.57 -16.80
C MET A 91 12.93 23.42 -17.24
N ALA A 92 13.23 22.55 -18.19
CA ALA A 92 14.56 22.43 -18.77
C ALA A 92 14.97 23.72 -19.51
N ASP A 93 14.05 24.33 -20.25
CA ASP A 93 14.26 25.61 -20.93
C ASP A 93 14.45 26.76 -19.93
N LEU A 94 13.62 26.82 -18.88
CA LEU A 94 13.73 27.82 -17.82
C LEU A 94 15.09 27.76 -17.10
N LEU A 95 15.62 26.55 -16.88
CA LEU A 95 16.87 26.30 -16.18
C LEU A 95 18.06 26.08 -17.13
N GLY A 96 17.88 26.20 -18.44
CA GLY A 96 18.86 25.86 -19.48
C GLY A 96 20.15 26.68 -19.44
N GLY A 97 20.12 27.87 -18.81
CA GLY A 97 21.31 28.69 -18.56
C GLY A 97 22.27 28.14 -17.49
N PHE A 98 21.86 27.13 -16.71
CA PHE A 98 22.68 26.51 -15.69
C PHE A 98 23.33 25.21 -16.20
N ARG A 99 24.62 25.00 -15.85
CA ARG A 99 25.40 23.79 -16.22
C ARG A 99 24.80 22.46 -15.74
N SER A 100 23.82 22.52 -14.83
CA SER A 100 23.06 21.38 -14.29
C SER A 100 21.54 21.55 -14.46
N GLY A 101 21.09 22.45 -15.33
CA GLY A 101 19.68 22.82 -15.47
C GLY A 101 18.75 21.63 -15.67
N LEU A 102 19.11 20.75 -16.61
CA LEU A 102 18.38 19.50 -16.88
C LEU A 102 18.22 18.60 -15.65
N GLY A 103 19.27 18.43 -14.84
CA GLY A 103 19.21 17.59 -13.65
C GLY A 103 18.31 18.17 -12.55
N ILE A 104 18.35 19.50 -12.38
CA ILE A 104 17.51 20.21 -11.42
C ILE A 104 16.04 20.11 -11.84
N SER A 105 15.75 20.31 -13.13
CA SER A 105 14.40 20.19 -13.68
C SER A 105 13.83 18.78 -13.48
N VAL A 106 14.61 17.73 -13.72
CA VAL A 106 14.17 16.33 -13.52
C VAL A 106 13.84 16.05 -12.05
N VAL A 107 14.67 16.50 -11.11
CA VAL A 107 14.43 16.28 -9.67
C VAL A 107 13.18 17.05 -9.20
N VAL A 108 13.04 18.31 -9.58
CA VAL A 108 11.93 19.17 -9.16
C VAL A 108 10.61 18.71 -9.78
N VAL A 109 10.58 18.56 -11.10
CA VAL A 109 9.38 18.11 -11.82
C VAL A 109 9.03 16.67 -11.44
N GLY A 110 10.03 15.80 -11.32
CA GLY A 110 9.85 14.43 -10.85
C GLY A 110 9.24 14.36 -9.44
N ALA A 111 9.70 15.21 -8.51
CA ALA A 111 9.13 15.29 -7.17
C ALA A 111 7.68 15.79 -7.18
N LEU A 112 7.36 16.81 -7.98
CA LEU A 112 6.00 17.35 -8.10
C LEU A 112 5.03 16.33 -8.72
N LEU A 113 5.46 15.66 -9.80
CA LEU A 113 4.66 14.62 -10.44
C LEU A 113 4.47 13.41 -9.53
N ALA A 114 5.52 12.96 -8.85
CA ALA A 114 5.46 11.84 -7.89
C ALA A 114 4.56 12.12 -6.68
N ALA A 115 4.59 13.35 -6.16
CA ALA A 115 3.71 13.78 -5.08
C ALA A 115 2.24 13.78 -5.53
N SER A 116 1.99 14.21 -6.77
CA SER A 116 0.67 14.25 -7.36
C SER A 116 0.10 12.84 -7.55
N THR A 117 0.90 11.89 -8.08
CA THR A 117 0.44 10.51 -8.40
C THR A 117 0.24 9.60 -7.19
N GLY A 118 0.43 10.10 -5.96
CA GLY A 118 -0.04 9.42 -4.76
C GLY A 118 0.70 8.11 -4.44
N ILE A 119 1.98 8.01 -4.78
CA ILE A 119 2.83 6.82 -4.55
C ILE A 119 2.78 6.32 -3.09
N VAL A 120 2.42 7.17 -2.13
CA VAL A 120 2.30 6.83 -0.69
C VAL A 120 0.99 6.09 -0.35
N GLY A 121 -0.08 6.27 -1.14
CA GLY A 121 -1.41 5.68 -0.84
C GLY A 121 -1.47 4.16 -0.89
N ALA A 122 -0.48 3.50 -1.52
CA ALA A 122 -0.42 2.06 -1.70
C ALA A 122 0.46 1.31 -0.66
N THR A 123 1.02 2.01 0.32
CA THR A 123 1.92 1.40 1.33
C THR A 123 1.28 1.18 2.70
N VAL A 124 -0.05 1.32 2.80
CA VAL A 124 -0.82 0.96 4.00
C VAL A 124 -1.40 -0.45 3.87
#